data_AF-A0A5A7ML64-F1
#
_entry.id   AF-A0A5A7ML64-F1
#
_cell.length_a   1.000
_cell.length_b   1.000
_cell.length_c   1.000
_cell.angle_alpha   90.00
_cell.angle_beta   90.00
_cell.angle_gamma   90.00
#
_symmetry.space_group_name_H-M   'P 1'
#
loop_
_entity.id
_entity.type
_entity.pdbx_description
1 polymer ?
#
loop_
_entity_poly.entity_id
_entity_poly.type
_entity_poly.pdbx_seq_one_letter_code
_entity_poly.pdbx_strand_id
1 'polypeptide(L)'
;MPQTLKELETSLAALDAKIVAARQTESAAALEKVRELVSEFGFSLQQLFPIGSSEKKKREAKYRDDESGATWTGIGKPPAWIAGKNREDFLIVEFPQSQGPFLAEMAAAAGRNRR
;
A
#
# COMPACT_ATOMS: atom_id res chain seq x y z
N MET A 1 -41.03 -16.85 13.45
CA MET A 1 -40.29 -17.95 12.80
C MET A 1 -38.86 -17.49 12.61
N PRO A 2 -37.85 -18.20 13.15
CA PRO A 2 -36.45 -17.88 12.86
C PRO A 2 -36.17 -18.16 11.38
N GLN A 3 -35.46 -17.24 10.72
CA GLN A 3 -35.05 -17.41 9.32
C GLN A 3 -34.05 -18.56 9.20
N THR A 4 -34.21 -19.41 8.19
CA THR A 4 -33.27 -20.52 7.97
C THR A 4 -31.97 -20.00 7.35
N LEU A 5 -30.86 -20.67 7.62
CA LEU A 5 -29.53 -20.26 7.13
C LEU A 5 -29.50 -20.09 5.59
N LYS A 6 -30.17 -20.99 4.86
CA LYS A 6 -30.27 -20.92 3.39
C LYS A 6 -31.03 -19.69 2.88
N GLU A 7 -32.06 -19.26 3.61
CA GLU A 7 -32.80 -18.04 3.27
C GLU A 7 -31.96 -16.78 3.49
N LEU A 8 -31.14 -16.76 4.55
CA LEU A 8 -30.21 -15.67 4.83
C LEU A 8 -29.14 -15.54 3.73
N GLU A 9 -28.56 -16.65 3.28
CA GLU A 9 -27.57 -16.66 2.20
C GLU A 9 -28.17 -16.18 0.87
N THR A 10 -29.39 -16.61 0.55
CA THR A 10 -30.08 -16.19 -0.67
C THR A 10 -30.41 -14.69 -0.62
N SER A 11 -30.85 -14.19 0.54
CA SER A 11 -31.10 -12.77 0.76
C SER A 11 -29.82 -11.94 0.63
N LEU A 12 -28.70 -12.43 1.15
CA LEU A 12 -27.39 -11.77 1.03
C LEU A 12 -26.96 -11.65 -0.43
N ALA A 13 -27.01 -12.75 -1.20
CA ALA A 13 -26.67 -12.73 -2.62
C ALA A 13 -27.55 -11.74 -3.42
N ALA A 14 -28.84 -11.68 -3.10
CA ALA A 14 -29.76 -10.74 -3.72
C ALA A 14 -29.47 -9.28 -3.34
N LEU A 15 -29.05 -9.01 -2.11
CA LEU A 15 -28.66 -7.69 -1.65
C LEU A 15 -27.34 -7.24 -2.28
N ASP A 16 -26.34 -8.12 -2.38
CA ASP A 16 -25.06 -7.80 -3.03
C ASP A 16 -25.26 -7.45 -4.51
N ALA A 17 -26.09 -8.21 -5.23
CA ALA A 17 -26.43 -7.90 -6.61
C ALA A 17 -27.08 -6.51 -6.75
N LYS A 18 -27.97 -6.15 -5.81
CA LYS A 18 -28.61 -4.83 -5.77
C LYS A 18 -27.61 -3.71 -5.44
N ILE A 19 -26.68 -3.95 -4.52
CA ILE A 19 -25.64 -2.98 -4.14
C ILE A 19 -24.72 -2.68 -5.33
N VAL A 20 -24.30 -3.72 -6.06
CA VAL A 20 -23.45 -3.54 -7.24
C VAL A 20 -24.19 -2.79 -8.33
N ALA A 21 -25.45 -3.15 -8.61
CA ALA A 21 -26.28 -2.45 -9.58
C ALA A 21 -26.49 -0.98 -9.19
N ALA A 22 -26.82 -0.70 -7.93
CA ALA A 22 -26.99 0.65 -7.41
C ALA A 22 -25.71 1.48 -7.55
N ARG A 23 -24.54 0.92 -7.17
CA ARG A 23 -23.24 1.59 -7.34
C ARG A 23 -22.93 1.90 -8.79
N GLN A 24 -23.24 1.00 -9.72
CA GLN A 24 -23.04 1.25 -11.15
C GLN A 24 -23.93 2.41 -11.62
N THR A 25 -25.20 2.44 -11.21
CA THR A 25 -26.11 3.54 -11.58
C THR A 25 -25.70 4.88 -10.95
N GLU A 26 -25.31 4.88 -9.68
CA GLU A 26 -24.87 6.09 -8.97
C GLU A 26 -23.55 6.61 -9.53
N SER A 27 -22.59 5.73 -9.82
CA SER A 27 -21.32 6.12 -10.44
C SER A 27 -21.50 6.63 -11.85
N ALA A 28 -22.38 6.04 -12.67
CA ALA A 28 -22.73 6.57 -13.98
C ALA A 28 -23.36 7.97 -13.89
N ALA A 29 -24.31 8.16 -12.97
CA ALA A 29 -24.92 9.47 -12.73
C ALA A 29 -23.90 10.51 -12.23
N ALA A 30 -22.93 10.10 -11.40
CA ALA A 30 -21.84 10.97 -10.97
C ALA A 30 -20.92 11.35 -12.13
N LEU A 31 -20.60 10.41 -13.03
CA LEU A 31 -19.79 10.67 -14.22
C LEU A 31 -20.45 11.67 -15.18
N GLU A 32 -21.76 11.57 -15.38
CA GLU A 32 -22.50 12.53 -16.21
C GLU A 32 -22.43 13.95 -15.63
N LYS A 33 -22.65 14.10 -14.32
CA LYS A 33 -22.49 15.41 -13.64
C LYS A 33 -21.08 15.97 -13.78
N VAL A 34 -20.06 15.11 -13.63
CA VAL A 34 -18.66 15.53 -13.83
C VAL A 34 -18.45 15.97 -15.28
N ARG A 35 -18.98 15.24 -16.26
CA ARG A 35 -18.87 15.62 -17.69
C ARG A 35 -19.57 16.95 -17.99
N GLU A 36 -20.75 17.19 -17.43
CA GLU A 36 -21.46 18.48 -17.55
C GLU A 36 -20.60 19.62 -17.01
N LEU A 37 -20.07 19.49 -15.80
CA LEU A 37 -19.20 20.50 -15.19
C LEU A 37 -17.92 20.71 -16.00
N VAL A 38 -17.32 19.63 -16.51
CA VAL A 38 -16.12 19.73 -17.37
C VAL A 38 -16.43 20.46 -18.67
N SER A 39 -17.59 20.21 -19.27
CA SER A 39 -18.03 20.89 -20.49
C SER A 39 -18.39 22.36 -20.26
N GLU A 40 -19.05 22.68 -19.13
CA GLU A 40 -19.50 24.03 -18.80
C GLU A 40 -18.31 24.97 -18.54
N PHE A 41 -17.34 24.50 -17.76
CA PHE A 41 -16.18 25.29 -17.37
C PHE A 41 -14.96 25.09 -18.28
N GLY A 42 -15.04 24.18 -19.25
CA GLY A 42 -13.94 23.88 -20.18
C GLY A 42 -12.69 23.32 -19.50
N PHE A 43 -12.86 22.51 -18.45
CA PHE A 43 -11.72 21.96 -17.70
C PHE A 43 -10.86 21.04 -18.58
N SER A 44 -9.55 21.27 -18.60
CA SER A 44 -8.60 20.39 -19.28
C SER A 44 -8.24 19.18 -18.41
N LEU A 45 -7.89 18.06 -19.05
CA LEU A 45 -7.47 16.83 -18.35
C LEU A 45 -6.31 17.08 -17.36
N GLN A 46 -5.42 18.01 -17.67
CA GLN A 46 -4.28 18.37 -16.81
C GLN A 46 -4.69 19.10 -15.53
N GLN A 47 -5.85 19.77 -15.54
CA GLN A 47 -6.40 20.48 -14.38
C GLN A 47 -7.29 19.57 -13.52
N LEU A 48 -7.96 18.60 -14.14
CA LEU A 48 -8.77 17.58 -13.44
C LEU A 48 -7.91 16.47 -12.83
N PHE A 49 -6.86 16.09 -13.54
CA PHE A 49 -5.86 15.14 -13.11
C PHE A 49 -4.53 15.88 -13.08
N PRO A 50 -4.27 16.68 -12.03
CA PRO A 50 -2.91 17.10 -11.78
C PRO A 50 -2.12 15.80 -11.70
N ILE A 51 -1.28 15.56 -12.72
CA ILE A 51 -0.28 14.49 -12.69
C ILE A 51 0.61 14.91 -11.53
N GLY A 52 0.23 14.48 -10.34
CA GLY A 52 1.04 14.62 -9.17
C GLY A 52 2.30 13.90 -9.55
N SER A 53 3.36 14.66 -9.78
CA SER A 53 4.69 14.26 -9.41
C SER A 53 4.48 13.56 -8.08
N SER A 54 4.47 12.23 -8.09
CA SER A 54 4.41 11.46 -6.86
C SER A 54 5.58 12.04 -6.08
N GLU A 55 5.29 12.85 -5.07
CA GLU A 55 6.31 13.57 -4.37
C GLU A 55 7.20 12.45 -3.86
N LYS A 56 8.38 12.29 -4.48
CA LYS A 56 9.23 11.12 -4.27
C LYS A 56 9.58 11.24 -2.81
N LYS A 57 8.82 10.53 -1.96
CA LYS A 57 8.94 10.58 -0.50
C LYS A 57 10.42 10.44 -0.26
N LYS A 58 11.06 11.54 0.15
CA LYS A 58 12.50 11.63 0.23
C LYS A 58 12.88 10.59 1.27
N ARG A 59 13.35 9.43 0.79
CA ARG A 59 13.60 8.29 1.66
C ARG A 59 14.62 8.74 2.69
N GLU A 60 14.26 8.61 3.94
CA GLU A 60 15.10 8.98 5.07
C GLU A 60 16.43 8.23 4.94
N ALA A 61 17.53 8.91 5.21
CA ALA A 61 18.83 8.25 5.21
C ALA A 61 18.85 7.21 6.34
N LYS A 62 19.17 5.96 5.99
CA LYS A 62 19.24 4.85 6.94
C LYS A 62 20.62 4.72 7.57
N TYR A 63 21.66 5.16 6.86
CA TYR A 63 23.05 5.05 7.28
C TYR A 63 23.79 6.40 7.22
N ARG A 64 24.69 6.68 8.17
CA ARG A 64 25.57 7.86 8.23
C ARG A 64 27.00 7.44 8.58
N ASP A 65 27.95 8.06 7.90
CA ASP A 65 29.37 7.96 8.20
C ASP A 65 29.79 9.01 9.24
N ASP A 66 30.50 8.61 10.29
CA ASP A 66 30.95 9.52 11.36
C ASP A 66 32.14 10.39 10.91
N GLU A 67 33.02 9.84 10.08
CA GLU A 67 34.23 10.53 9.60
C GLU A 67 33.94 11.56 8.51
N SER A 68 33.02 11.28 7.58
CA SER A 68 32.69 12.16 6.44
C SER A 68 31.32 12.84 6.53
N GLY A 69 30.45 12.42 7.47
CA GLY A 69 29.08 12.93 7.58
C GLY A 69 28.16 12.55 6.41
N ALA A 70 28.62 11.72 5.48
CA ALA A 70 27.86 11.27 4.32
C ALA A 70 26.71 10.35 4.74
N THR A 71 25.56 10.45 4.06
CA THR A 71 24.37 9.68 4.38
C THR A 71 23.90 8.81 3.21
N TRP A 72 23.36 7.63 3.52
CA TRP A 72 22.89 6.68 2.52
C TRP A 72 21.54 6.08 2.92
N THR A 73 20.61 6.00 1.98
CA THR A 73 19.24 5.51 2.21
C THR A 73 19.15 3.98 2.29
N GLY A 74 20.26 3.27 2.07
CA GLY A 74 20.28 1.80 2.04
C GLY A 74 19.81 1.18 0.73
N ILE A 75 19.54 2.01 -0.29
CA ILE A 75 18.99 1.58 -1.57
C ILE A 75 19.97 1.96 -2.68
N GLY A 76 20.26 1.01 -3.56
CA GLY A 76 21.18 1.19 -4.69
C GLY A 76 22.62 0.79 -4.36
N LYS A 77 23.58 1.32 -5.12
CA LYS A 77 25.01 0.99 -4.96
C LYS A 77 25.53 1.60 -3.66
N PRO A 78 26.12 0.80 -2.74
CA PRO A 78 26.64 1.33 -1.50
C PRO A 78 27.84 2.26 -1.78
N PRO A 79 27.93 3.40 -1.09
CA PRO A 79 29.11 4.27 -1.17
C PRO A 79 30.35 3.60 -0.56
N ALA A 80 31.54 4.07 -0.95
CA ALA A 80 32.82 3.43 -0.63
C ALA A 80 33.09 3.29 0.88
N TRP A 81 32.55 4.19 1.72
CA TRP A 81 32.74 4.17 3.16
C TRP A 81 32.00 3.01 3.87
N ILE A 82 30.87 2.53 3.33
CA ILE A 82 30.11 1.39 3.85
C ILE A 82 30.31 0.10 3.03
N ALA A 83 30.93 0.20 1.86
CA ALA A 83 31.19 -0.94 0.99
C ALA A 83 32.24 -1.87 1.63
N GLY A 84 31.83 -3.08 2.03
CA GLY A 84 32.71 -4.10 2.63
C GLY A 84 32.89 -3.99 4.15
N LYS A 85 32.26 -3.01 4.81
CA LYS A 85 32.20 -2.89 6.27
C LYS A 85 30.85 -3.39 6.81
N ASN A 86 30.79 -3.63 8.12
CA ASN A 86 29.54 -3.94 8.80
C ASN A 86 28.62 -2.71 8.74
N ARG A 87 27.42 -2.91 8.20
CA ARG A 87 26.48 -1.81 7.89
C ARG A 87 25.74 -1.33 9.12
N GLU A 88 25.67 -2.16 10.14
CA GLU A 88 24.95 -1.94 11.38
C GLU A 88 25.63 -0.86 12.25
N ASP A 89 26.95 -0.72 12.15
CA ASP A 89 27.73 0.32 12.85
C ASP A 89 27.42 1.74 12.35
N PHE A 90 26.85 1.87 11.15
CA PHE A 90 26.56 3.16 10.52
C PHE A 90 25.07 3.51 10.53
N LEU A 91 24.23 2.77 11.24
CA LEU A 91 22.77 2.90 11.19
C LEU A 91 22.29 4.16 11.96
N ILE A 92 21.56 5.06 11.30
CA ILE A 92 20.96 6.26 11.94
C ILE A 92 19.62 5.93 12.59
N VAL A 93 18.85 5.07 11.92
CA VAL A 93 17.50 4.67 12.34
C VAL A 93 17.56 3.20 12.74
N GLU A 94 17.68 2.95 14.04
CA GLU A 94 17.48 1.62 14.61
C GLU A 94 16.02 1.22 14.38
N PHE A 95 15.79 0.45 13.32
CA PHE A 95 14.51 -0.23 13.17
C PHE A 95 14.51 -1.32 14.25
N PRO A 96 13.65 -1.26 15.28
CA PRO A 96 13.56 -2.34 16.24
C PRO A 96 13.29 -3.61 15.45
N GLN A 97 14.25 -4.53 15.51
CA GLN A 97 14.16 -5.83 14.89
C GLN A 97 12.79 -6.41 15.23
N SER A 98 12.08 -6.86 14.21
CA SER A 98 10.82 -7.59 14.30
C SER A 98 10.97 -8.81 15.22
N GLN A 99 10.91 -8.61 16.52
CA GLN A 99 10.70 -9.63 17.52
C GLN A 99 9.26 -9.49 18.01
N GLY A 100 8.34 -9.80 17.11
CA GLY A 100 7.01 -10.24 17.47
C GLY A 100 6.96 -11.76 17.31
N PRO A 101 6.37 -12.51 18.25
CA PRO A 101 6.33 -13.99 18.22
C PRO A 101 5.61 -14.60 17.00
N PHE A 102 5.06 -13.78 16.10
CA PHE A 102 4.21 -14.20 14.99
C PHE A 102 4.97 -14.84 13.80
N LEU A 103 6.23 -14.48 13.55
CA LEU A 103 6.99 -15.02 12.40
C LEU A 103 7.75 -16.33 12.69
N ALA A 104 8.09 -16.60 13.95
CA ALA A 104 8.78 -17.83 14.32
C ALA A 104 7.85 -19.06 14.28
N GLU A 105 6.57 -18.87 14.60
CA GLU A 105 5.58 -19.96 14.63
C GLU A 105 5.18 -20.42 13.21
N MET A 106 5.11 -19.49 12.25
CA MET A 106 4.75 -19.80 10.85
C MET A 106 5.85 -20.59 10.12
N ALA A 107 7.13 -20.37 10.45
CA ALA A 107 8.25 -21.10 9.85
C ALA A 107 8.33 -22.58 10.33
N ALA A 108 7.83 -22.88 11.53
CA ALA A 108 7.85 -24.24 12.09
C ALA A 108 6.69 -25.14 11.58
N ALA A 109 5.63 -24.56 11.03
CA ALA A 109 4.46 -25.30 10.53
C ALA A 109 4.65 -25.91 9.13
N ALA A 110 5.69 -25.53 8.38
CA ALA A 110 5.94 -26.02 7.02
C ALA A 110 6.71 -27.36 6.94
N GLY A 111 6.95 -28.03 8.07
CA GLY A 111 7.90 -29.16 8.17
C GLY A 111 7.33 -30.52 8.63
N ARG A 112 6.02 -30.74 8.64
CA ARG A 112 5.44 -32.05 9.04
C ARG A 112 4.32 -32.52 8.11
N ASN A 113 4.66 -32.79 6.84
CA ASN A 113 3.93 -33.81 6.08
C ASN A 113 4.80 -34.44 4.97
N ARG A 114 5.68 -35.36 5.36
CA ARG A 114 6.21 -36.41 4.48
C ARG A 114 6.38 -37.72 5.27
N ARG A 115 5.28 -38.45 5.40
CA ARG A 115 5.13 -39.91 5.27
C ARG A 115 3.96 -40.40 6.10
#